data_AF-A0A1C6SW62-F1
#
_entry.id   AF-A0A1C6SW62-F1
#
_cell.length_a   1.000
_cell.length_b   1.000
_cell.length_c   1.000
_cell.angle_alpha   90.00
_cell.angle_beta   90.00
_cell.angle_gamma   90.00
#
_symmetry.space_group_name_H-M   'P 1'
#
loop_
_entity.id
_entity.type
_entity.pdbx_description
1 polymer ?
#
loop_
_entity_poly.entity_id
_entity_poly.type
_entity_poly.pdbx_seq_one_letter_code
_entity_poly.pdbx_strand_id
1 'polypeptide(L)'
;MAPAWALVAWIIQLRRELEEIAPRRDKTSDGTIGDQAHQDSKSGHNPDESGRSERTDADSKNEVRAFDIDADLNVPGLTMQMLVAHLVGRCRAGLERRLIYIIYRGVIWAASSGWEARTYAGSNPHNEHAHLSGHPDGDEDGRPFGLAALMEGTAMTPSNSSRSSRTPRCRS
;
A
#
# COMPACT_ATOMS: atom_id res chain seq x y z
N MET A 1 -11.76 13.72 27.39
CA MET A 1 -11.39 13.89 25.96
C MET A 1 -10.36 12.81 25.69
N ALA A 2 -10.63 11.88 24.76
CA ALA A 2 -9.57 10.97 24.32
C ALA A 2 -8.43 11.81 23.71
N PRO A 3 -7.15 11.46 23.93
CA PRO A 3 -6.03 12.19 23.35
C PRO A 3 -6.18 12.27 21.82
N ALA A 4 -5.85 13.42 21.23
CA ALA A 4 -5.87 13.56 19.77
C ALA A 4 -4.88 12.55 19.18
N TRP A 5 -5.32 11.79 18.17
CA TRP A 5 -4.48 10.77 17.55
C TRP A 5 -3.53 11.37 16.52
N ALA A 6 -2.44 10.66 16.24
CA ALA A 6 -1.43 11.05 15.25
C ALA A 6 -1.19 9.94 14.21
N LEU A 7 -0.80 10.35 13.00
CA LEU A 7 -0.25 9.42 12.01
C LEU A 7 1.24 9.22 12.28
N VAL A 8 1.67 7.98 12.15
CA VAL A 8 3.08 7.60 12.25
C VAL A 8 3.87 8.04 11.02
N ALA A 9 5.17 8.25 11.20
CA ALA A 9 6.07 8.85 10.21
C ALA A 9 6.09 8.09 8.87
N TRP A 10 5.98 6.75 8.91
CA TRP A 10 5.96 5.95 7.69
C TRP A 10 4.70 6.15 6.86
N ILE A 11 3.53 6.39 7.48
CA ILE A 11 2.29 6.70 6.74
C ILE A 11 2.44 8.05 6.03
N ILE A 12 3.00 9.04 6.73
CA ILE A 12 3.24 10.37 6.17
C ILE A 12 4.19 10.27 4.96
N GLN A 13 5.28 9.53 5.10
CA GLN A 13 6.24 9.32 4.03
C GLN A 13 5.64 8.56 2.84
N LEU A 14 4.88 7.48 3.09
CA LEU A 14 4.24 6.71 2.02
C LEU A 14 3.24 7.54 1.24
N ARG A 15 2.42 8.35 1.94
CA ARG A 15 1.50 9.30 1.31
C ARG A 15 2.24 10.26 0.39
N ARG A 16 3.35 10.84 0.87
CA ARG A 16 4.17 11.74 0.06
C ARG A 16 4.66 11.07 -1.22
N GLU A 17 5.23 9.87 -1.13
CA GLU A 17 5.71 9.15 -2.31
C GLU A 17 4.57 8.78 -3.28
N LEU A 18 3.39 8.42 -2.76
CA LEU A 18 2.19 8.19 -3.58
C LEU A 18 1.75 9.45 -4.33
N GLU A 19 1.73 10.61 -3.68
CA GLU A 19 1.41 11.88 -4.34
C GLU A 19 2.46 12.26 -5.40
N GLU A 20 3.72 11.88 -5.21
CA GLU A 20 4.79 12.11 -6.18
C GLU A 20 4.63 11.22 -7.44
N ILE A 21 4.36 9.92 -7.28
CA ILE A 21 4.26 8.99 -8.41
C ILE A 21 2.87 8.95 -9.05
N ALA A 22 1.82 9.29 -8.31
CA ALA A 22 0.42 9.17 -8.69
C ALA A 22 -0.41 10.38 -8.20
N PRO A 23 -0.09 11.62 -8.60
CA PRO A 23 -0.72 12.84 -8.07
C PRO A 23 -2.22 12.97 -8.37
N ARG A 24 -2.75 12.17 -9.32
CA ARG A 24 -4.16 12.15 -9.72
C ARG A 24 -4.89 10.86 -9.30
N ARG A 25 -4.29 10.03 -8.45
CA ARG A 25 -4.95 8.82 -7.93
C ARG A 25 -6.29 9.18 -7.28
N ASP A 26 -7.23 8.25 -7.39
CA ASP A 26 -8.41 8.30 -6.55
C ASP A 26 -7.98 8.17 -5.07
N LYS A 27 -8.77 8.79 -4.20
CA LYS A 27 -8.61 8.82 -2.75
C LYS A 27 -9.93 8.51 -2.05
N THR A 28 -10.97 8.11 -2.80
CA THR A 28 -12.32 7.88 -2.28
C THR A 28 -12.32 6.84 -1.17
N SER A 29 -11.49 5.80 -1.31
CA SER A 29 -11.31 4.76 -0.28
C SER A 29 -10.01 4.88 0.52
N ASP A 30 -9.30 6.03 0.48
CA ASP A 30 -8.19 6.28 1.39
C ASP A 30 -8.69 6.36 2.84
N GLY A 31 -8.04 5.64 3.74
CA GLY A 31 -8.47 5.54 5.14
C GLY A 31 -7.28 5.41 6.09
N THR A 32 -7.31 6.10 7.23
CA THR A 32 -6.30 5.89 8.30
C THR A 32 -6.96 5.62 9.63
N ILE A 33 -7.98 6.38 10.00
CA ILE A 33 -8.72 6.16 11.25
C ILE A 33 -9.90 5.22 11.02
N GLY A 34 -10.10 4.28 11.94
CA GLY A 34 -11.20 3.33 11.89
C GLY A 34 -12.54 4.03 12.06
N ASP A 35 -13.52 3.62 11.25
CA ASP A 35 -14.92 4.00 11.48
C ASP A 35 -15.44 3.41 12.80
N GLN A 36 -16.65 3.79 13.19
CA GLN A 36 -17.23 3.35 14.45
C GLN A 36 -17.28 1.81 14.57
N ALA A 37 -17.45 1.09 13.45
CA ALA A 37 -17.46 -0.37 13.42
C ALA A 37 -16.05 -0.96 13.65
N HIS A 38 -15.00 -0.35 13.10
CA HIS A 38 -13.61 -0.76 13.36
C HIS A 38 -13.17 -0.56 14.81
N GLN A 39 -13.71 0.46 15.49
CA GLN A 39 -13.39 0.77 16.89
C GLN A 39 -13.82 -0.32 17.88
N ASP A 40 -14.76 -1.19 17.50
CA ASP A 40 -15.20 -2.32 18.32
C ASP A 40 -14.26 -3.54 18.25
N SER A 41 -13.34 -3.54 17.29
CA SER A 41 -12.41 -4.65 17.01
C SER A 41 -10.94 -4.26 17.24
N LYS A 42 -10.02 -5.24 17.25
CA LYS A 42 -8.58 -4.96 17.29
C LYS A 42 -8.10 -4.62 15.88
N SER A 43 -7.56 -3.42 15.66
CA SER A 43 -7.11 -2.96 14.34
C SER A 43 -6.06 -1.85 14.43
N GLY A 44 -5.11 -1.79 13.49
CA GLY A 44 -4.15 -0.68 13.37
C GLY A 44 -4.79 0.65 12.96
N HIS A 45 -6.05 0.63 12.50
CA HIS A 45 -6.85 1.83 12.29
C HIS A 45 -7.35 2.46 13.59
N ASN A 46 -7.25 1.74 14.71
CA ASN A 46 -7.61 2.27 16.02
C ASN A 46 -6.38 2.92 16.66
N PRO A 47 -6.53 4.13 17.25
CA PRO A 47 -5.44 4.78 17.94
C PRO A 47 -4.89 3.91 19.08
N ASP A 48 -3.58 3.97 19.33
CA ASP A 48 -2.92 3.08 20.29
C ASP A 48 -3.54 3.11 21.70
N GLU A 49 -3.78 4.31 22.22
CA GLU A 49 -4.32 4.56 23.56
C GLU A 49 -5.83 4.25 23.67
N SER A 50 -6.47 3.77 22.61
CA SER A 50 -7.88 3.34 22.65
C SER A 50 -8.08 2.00 23.39
N GLY A 51 -7.02 1.25 23.63
CA GLY A 51 -7.10 -0.14 24.08
C GLY A 51 -7.62 -1.10 23.00
N ARG A 52 -7.84 -0.62 21.78
CA ARG A 52 -8.36 -1.36 20.61
C ARG A 52 -7.41 -1.38 19.42
N SER A 53 -6.20 -0.81 19.56
CA SER A 53 -5.14 -1.07 18.58
C SER A 53 -4.73 -2.56 18.61
N GLU A 54 -4.37 -3.09 17.44
CA GLU A 54 -3.86 -4.45 17.28
C GLU A 54 -2.40 -4.61 17.74
N ARG A 55 -1.65 -3.50 17.77
CA ARG A 55 -0.28 -3.41 18.30
C ARG A 55 -0.18 -2.16 19.15
N THR A 56 0.36 -2.32 20.34
CA THR A 56 0.58 -1.23 21.29
C THR A 56 2.05 -1.13 21.64
N ASP A 57 2.51 0.06 22.00
CA ASP A 57 3.78 0.24 22.67
C ASP A 57 3.60 0.74 24.12
N ALA A 58 4.68 1.21 24.72
CA ALA A 58 4.73 1.62 26.12
C ALA A 58 4.79 3.14 26.29
N ASP A 59 4.77 3.93 25.20
CA ASP A 59 4.78 5.37 25.29
C ASP A 59 3.36 5.90 25.62
N SER A 60 3.01 7.12 25.24
CA SER A 60 1.67 7.66 25.49
C SER A 60 1.13 8.43 24.28
N LYS A 61 1.70 8.16 23.10
CA LYS A 61 1.29 8.73 21.84
C LYS A 61 0.12 7.91 21.31
N ASN A 62 -0.96 8.61 21.02
CA ASN A 62 -2.17 7.97 20.53
C ASN A 62 -2.10 7.73 19.02
N GLU A 63 -1.34 6.74 18.58
CA GLU A 63 -0.95 6.60 17.17
C GLU A 63 -1.84 5.65 16.38
N VAL A 64 -2.04 5.98 15.11
CA VAL A 64 -2.74 5.15 14.13
C VAL A 64 -1.72 4.57 13.16
N ARG A 65 -1.75 3.25 13.00
CA ARG A 65 -0.72 2.46 12.30
C ARG A 65 -1.26 1.71 11.09
N ALA A 66 -2.45 2.05 10.59
CA ALA A 66 -2.96 1.49 9.36
C ALA A 66 -3.26 2.57 8.31
N PHE A 67 -3.07 2.20 7.05
CA PHE A 67 -3.37 3.04 5.91
C PHE A 67 -3.99 2.20 4.79
N ASP A 68 -5.23 2.54 4.45
CA ASP A 68 -5.91 2.07 3.25
C ASP A 68 -5.57 3.02 2.10
N ILE A 69 -5.08 2.45 1.00
CA ILE A 69 -4.73 3.17 -0.21
C ILE A 69 -5.71 2.76 -1.29
N ASP A 70 -6.44 3.73 -1.85
CA ASP A 70 -7.35 3.48 -2.96
C ASP A 70 -6.64 2.77 -4.13
N ALA A 71 -7.31 1.78 -4.72
CA ALA A 71 -6.73 0.94 -5.77
C ALA A 71 -6.51 1.68 -7.10
N ASP A 72 -7.25 2.76 -7.36
CA ASP A 72 -7.23 3.48 -8.64
C ASP A 72 -6.16 4.56 -8.67
N LEU A 73 -4.91 4.14 -8.98
CA LEU A 73 -3.74 5.02 -9.01
C LEU A 73 -3.75 6.07 -10.13
N ASN A 74 -4.61 5.92 -11.15
CA ASN A 74 -4.74 6.84 -12.29
C ASN A 74 -3.41 7.19 -13.01
N VAL A 75 -2.49 6.23 -13.05
CA VAL A 75 -1.20 6.32 -13.75
C VAL A 75 -1.13 5.21 -14.79
N PRO A 76 -1.01 5.53 -16.09
CA PRO A 76 -0.89 4.51 -17.13
C PRO A 76 0.26 3.55 -16.86
N GLY A 77 -0.03 2.25 -16.86
CA GLY A 77 0.96 1.19 -16.66
C GLY A 77 1.39 0.95 -15.20
N LEU A 78 0.83 1.69 -14.23
CA LEU A 78 0.99 1.43 -12.81
C LEU A 78 -0.34 0.93 -12.22
N THR A 79 -0.31 -0.23 -11.58
CA THR A 79 -1.48 -0.80 -10.90
C THR A 79 -1.22 -0.93 -9.41
N MET A 80 -2.28 -0.95 -8.59
CA MET A 80 -2.15 -1.24 -7.16
C MET A 80 -1.48 -2.60 -6.91
N GLN A 81 -1.71 -3.60 -7.79
CA GLN A 81 -1.03 -4.89 -7.69
C GLN A 81 0.50 -4.77 -7.80
N MET A 82 1.00 -3.87 -8.67
CA MET A 82 2.44 -3.60 -8.80
C MET A 82 3.00 -2.89 -7.57
N LEU A 83 2.25 -1.94 -7.01
CA LEU A 83 2.62 -1.26 -5.76
C LEU A 83 2.71 -2.26 -4.59
N VAL A 84 1.68 -3.09 -4.40
CA VAL A 84 1.67 -4.15 -3.39
C VAL A 84 2.83 -5.12 -3.60
N ALA A 85 3.07 -5.56 -4.84
CA ALA A 85 4.19 -6.46 -5.15
C ALA A 85 5.56 -5.84 -4.82
N HIS A 86 5.74 -4.54 -5.08
CA HIS A 86 6.97 -3.82 -4.72
C HIS A 86 7.16 -3.77 -3.21
N LEU A 87 6.13 -3.39 -2.45
CA LEU A 87 6.20 -3.35 -0.99
C LEU A 87 6.49 -4.74 -0.39
N VAL A 88 5.75 -5.76 -0.81
CA VAL A 88 5.98 -7.16 -0.39
C VAL A 88 7.41 -7.61 -0.74
N GLY A 89 7.91 -7.26 -1.93
CA GLY A 89 9.27 -7.57 -2.36
C GLY A 89 10.32 -6.95 -1.44
N ARG A 90 10.14 -5.67 -1.06
CA ARG A 90 11.00 -4.99 -0.09
C ARG A 90 10.97 -5.64 1.28
N CYS A 91 9.79 -6.04 1.74
CA CYS A 91 9.65 -6.73 3.02
C CYS A 91 10.38 -8.09 3.02
N ARG A 92 10.25 -8.88 1.94
CA ARG A 92 10.98 -10.14 1.75
C ARG A 92 12.49 -9.95 1.73
N ALA A 93 12.96 -8.85 1.16
CA ALA A 93 14.38 -8.50 1.11
C ALA A 93 14.92 -7.91 2.42
N GLY A 94 14.07 -7.71 3.45
CA GLY A 94 14.45 -7.06 4.70
C GLY A 94 14.71 -5.55 4.58
N LEU A 95 14.37 -4.94 3.43
CA LEU A 95 14.50 -3.51 3.16
C LEU A 95 13.33 -2.70 3.70
N GLU A 96 12.22 -3.36 4.00
CA GLU A 96 11.06 -2.81 4.68
C GLU A 96 10.76 -3.69 5.90
N ARG A 97 10.75 -3.09 7.10
CA ARG A 97 10.57 -3.81 8.37
C ARG A 97 9.48 -3.19 9.25
N ARG A 98 8.89 -2.06 8.83
CA ARG A 98 7.88 -1.32 9.58
C ARG A 98 6.51 -1.95 9.46
N LEU A 99 6.21 -2.61 8.34
CA LEU A 99 4.90 -3.23 8.09
C LEU A 99 4.79 -4.60 8.77
N ILE A 100 3.61 -4.90 9.34
CA ILE A 100 3.28 -6.23 9.88
C ILE A 100 2.50 -7.09 8.89
N TYR A 101 1.65 -6.48 8.05
CA TYR A 101 0.97 -7.15 6.95
C TYR A 101 0.43 -6.17 5.92
N ILE A 102 0.10 -6.71 4.73
CA ILE A 102 -0.58 -6.03 3.64
C ILE A 102 -1.73 -6.93 3.17
N ILE A 103 -2.92 -6.37 2.92
CA ILE A 103 -4.07 -7.08 2.35
C ILE A 103 -4.53 -6.38 1.08
N TYR A 104 -4.76 -7.15 0.02
CA TYR A 104 -5.36 -6.64 -1.21
C TYR A 104 -6.02 -7.78 -1.98
N ARG A 105 -7.25 -7.58 -2.47
CA ARG A 105 -8.03 -8.53 -3.30
C ARG A 105 -8.11 -9.94 -2.72
N GLY A 106 -8.42 -10.04 -1.43
CA GLY A 106 -8.59 -11.32 -0.74
C GLY A 106 -7.28 -12.07 -0.52
N VAL A 107 -6.13 -11.39 -0.63
CA VAL A 107 -4.80 -11.96 -0.34
C VAL A 107 -4.15 -11.16 0.77
N ILE A 108 -3.58 -11.86 1.74
CA ILE A 108 -2.78 -11.29 2.83
C ILE A 108 -1.31 -11.74 2.69
N TRP A 109 -0.40 -10.80 2.88
CA TRP A 109 1.03 -11.02 3.04
C TRP A 109 1.45 -10.47 4.41
N ALA A 110 2.00 -11.30 5.29
CA ALA A 110 2.34 -10.90 6.65
C ALA A 110 3.79 -11.24 7.03
N ALA A 111 4.39 -10.42 7.91
CA ALA A 111 5.72 -10.67 8.45
C ALA A 111 5.80 -12.03 9.18
N SER A 112 4.74 -12.40 9.90
CA SER A 112 4.63 -13.68 10.63
C SER A 112 4.61 -14.91 9.71
N SER A 113 4.31 -14.73 8.43
CA SER A 113 4.31 -15.78 7.41
C SER A 113 5.40 -15.60 6.37
N GLY A 114 6.47 -14.87 6.68
CA GLY A 114 7.57 -14.62 5.75
C GLY A 114 7.14 -13.92 4.46
N TRP A 115 6.03 -13.17 4.52
CA TRP A 115 5.42 -12.49 3.38
C TRP A 115 4.98 -13.43 2.24
N GLU A 116 4.64 -14.67 2.54
CA GLU A 116 3.95 -15.57 1.60
C GLU A 116 2.56 -15.05 1.26
N ALA A 117 2.09 -15.28 0.02
CA ALA A 117 0.73 -14.98 -0.37
C ALA A 117 -0.22 -16.00 0.25
N ARG A 118 -1.21 -15.54 1.04
CA ARG A 118 -2.21 -16.41 1.66
C ARG A 118 -3.61 -15.86 1.43
N THR A 119 -4.59 -16.74 1.35
CA THR A 119 -6.00 -16.33 1.28
C THR A 119 -6.37 -15.54 2.53
N TYR A 120 -6.92 -14.35 2.33
CA TYR A 120 -7.52 -13.55 3.39
C TYR A 120 -9.00 -13.93 3.53
N ALA A 121 -9.40 -14.33 4.74
CA ALA A 121 -10.74 -14.83 5.05
C ALA A 121 -11.59 -13.84 5.86
N GLY A 122 -11.14 -12.58 5.99
CA GLY A 122 -11.93 -11.53 6.63
C GLY A 122 -13.13 -11.14 5.78
N SER A 123 -14.12 -10.49 6.41
CA SER A 123 -15.39 -10.13 5.78
C SER A 123 -15.26 -9.10 4.65
N ASN A 124 -14.30 -8.18 4.78
CA ASN A 124 -13.96 -7.23 3.72
C ASN A 124 -12.77 -7.78 2.90
N PRO A 125 -12.95 -8.16 1.63
CA PRO A 125 -11.86 -8.69 0.82
C PRO A 125 -10.83 -7.64 0.36
N HIS A 126 -11.00 -6.34 0.67
CA HIS A 126 -10.10 -5.27 0.22
C HIS A 126 -9.94 -5.22 -1.31
N ASN A 127 -11.06 -5.18 -2.02
CA ASN A 127 -11.08 -5.13 -3.49
C ASN A 127 -10.88 -3.70 -4.04
N GLU A 128 -11.23 -2.69 -3.25
CA GLU A 128 -11.26 -1.27 -3.63
C GLU A 128 -10.03 -0.49 -3.12
N HIS A 129 -9.32 -1.02 -2.12
CA HIS A 129 -8.10 -0.43 -1.57
C HIS A 129 -7.12 -1.53 -1.14
N ALA A 130 -5.83 -1.20 -1.09
CA ALA A 130 -4.83 -2.00 -0.40
C ALA A 130 -4.71 -1.52 1.05
N HIS A 131 -4.84 -2.44 1.99
CA HIS A 131 -4.72 -2.16 3.42
C HIS A 131 -3.33 -2.52 3.91
N LEU A 132 -2.64 -1.58 4.53
CA LEU A 132 -1.32 -1.77 5.14
C LEU A 132 -1.42 -1.53 6.64
N SER A 133 -0.81 -2.41 7.45
CA SER A 133 -0.67 -2.20 8.89
C SER A 133 0.80 -2.25 9.33
N GLY A 134 1.15 -1.39 10.29
CA GLY A 134 2.50 -1.16 10.81
C GLY A 134 2.77 -1.72 12.21
N HIS A 135 4.05 -1.84 12.54
CA HIS A 135 4.56 -2.18 13.86
C HIS A 135 4.99 -0.90 14.60
N PRO A 136 4.77 -0.80 15.93
CA PRO A 136 5.17 0.37 16.71
C PRO A 136 6.67 0.74 16.60
N ASP A 137 7.57 -0.25 16.54
CA ASP A 137 9.00 -0.03 16.28
C ASP A 137 9.32 0.79 15.01
N GLY A 138 8.36 0.92 14.09
CA GLY A 138 8.49 1.69 12.85
C GLY A 138 7.87 3.09 12.90
N ASP A 139 7.30 3.51 14.03
CA ASP A 139 6.45 4.70 14.08
C ASP A 139 7.19 5.99 13.74
N GLU A 140 8.43 6.11 14.20
CA GLU A 140 9.29 7.26 13.93
C GLU A 140 10.11 7.11 12.62
N ASP A 141 10.01 5.97 11.95
CA ASP A 141 10.79 5.68 10.75
C ASP A 141 10.13 6.24 9.49
N GLY A 142 10.44 7.50 9.20
CA GLY A 142 10.03 8.21 7.98
C GLY A 142 10.91 7.96 6.74
N ARG A 143 11.70 6.87 6.68
CA ARG A 143 12.54 6.59 5.50
C ARG A 143 11.70 6.21 4.26
N PRO A 144 12.17 6.51 3.03
CA PRO A 144 11.41 6.21 1.83
C PRO A 144 11.14 4.71 1.60
N PHE A 145 9.95 4.40 1.07
CA PHE A 145 9.58 3.08 0.54
C PHE A 145 10.18 2.82 -0.85
N GLY A 146 10.71 3.85 -1.51
CA GLY A 146 11.35 3.75 -2.82
C GLY A 146 10.32 3.52 -3.93
N LEU A 147 9.15 4.18 -3.85
CA LEU A 147 8.10 4.03 -4.85
C LEU A 147 8.51 4.58 -6.23
N ALA A 148 9.47 5.50 -6.29
CA ALA A 148 10.00 6.04 -7.54
C ALA A 148 10.51 4.94 -8.50
N ALA A 149 11.00 3.81 -7.98
CA ALA A 149 11.44 2.66 -8.78
C ALA A 149 10.31 2.07 -9.65
N LEU A 150 9.04 2.26 -9.27
CA LEU A 150 7.89 1.82 -10.06
C LEU A 150 7.70 2.65 -11.35
N MET A 151 8.24 3.88 -11.39
CA MET A 151 8.15 4.78 -12.53
C MET A 151 9.23 4.53 -13.58
N GLU A 152 10.36 3.95 -13.19
CA GLU A 152 11.47 3.64 -14.09
C GLU A 152 11.12 2.51 -15.09
N GLY A 153 10.23 1.59 -14.71
CA GLY A 153 9.75 0.50 -15.57
C GLY A 153 8.54 0.84 -16.46
N THR A 154 7.84 1.94 -16.20
CA THR A 154 6.60 2.31 -16.92
C THR A 154 6.85 3.11 -18.20
N ALA A 155 8.03 3.72 -18.35
CA ALA A 155 8.40 4.51 -19.53
C ALA A 155 8.73 3.68 -20.79
N MET A 156 8.74 2.34 -20.69
CA MET A 156 9.31 1.46 -21.72
C MET A 156 8.25 0.56 -22.40
N THR A 157 7.20 1.13 -22.98
CA THR A 157 6.42 0.43 -24.02
C THR A 157 6.28 1.31 -25.27
N PRO A 158 7.16 1.18 -26.26
CA PRO A 158 6.85 1.69 -27.59
C PRO A 158 5.77 0.80 -28.20
N SER A 159 4.61 1.39 -28.48
CA SER A 159 3.56 0.82 -29.33
C SER A 159 4.19 0.38 -30.66
N ASN A 160 4.29 -0.93 -30.86
CA ASN A 160 4.80 -1.49 -32.11
C ASN A 160 3.67 -1.48 -33.14
N SER A 161 3.39 -0.31 -33.72
CA SER A 161 2.59 -0.20 -34.94
C SER A 161 3.51 -0.36 -36.14
N SER A 162 3.92 -1.59 -36.47
CA SER A 162 4.54 -1.87 -37.77
C SER A 162 3.45 -2.14 -38.82
N ARG A 163 3.24 -1.10 -39.62
CA ARG A 163 2.39 -1.07 -40.81
C ARG A 163 2.87 -2.12 -41.82
N SER A 164 1.92 -2.88 -42.34
CA SER A 164 2.08 -3.80 -43.47
C SER A 164 2.72 -3.12 -44.69
N SER A 165 3.81 -3.68 -45.21
CA SER A 165 4.32 -3.38 -46.56
C SER A 165 4.21 -4.63 -47.42
N ARG A 166 3.09 -4.73 -48.18
CA ARG A 166 2.99 -5.60 -49.35
C ARG A 166 3.94 -5.08 -50.43
N THR A 167 4.86 -5.92 -50.87
CA THR A 167 5.64 -5.73 -52.09
C THR A 167 4.79 -6.09 -53.32
N PRO A 168 4.81 -5.31 -54.42
CA PRO A 168 4.27 -5.76 -55.70
C PRO A 168 5.38 -6.48 -56.49
N ARG A 169 5.12 -7.69 -56.96
CA ARG A 169 6.02 -8.40 -57.89
C ARG A 169 5.56 -8.13 -59.32
N CYS A 170 6.36 -7.37 -60.07
CA CYS A 170 6.20 -7.22 -61.51
C CYS A 170 6.46 -8.54 -62.24
N ARG A 171 5.65 -8.80 -63.27
CA ARG A 171 5.85 -9.82 -64.29
C ARG A 171 6.89 -9.35 -65.30
N SER A 172 7.73 -10.28 -65.73
CA SER A 172 8.42 -10.31 -67.03
C SER A 172 8.67 -11.77 -67.36
#